data_AF-A0AAV5LEP2-F1
#
_entry.id   AF-A0AAV5LEP2-F1
#
_cell.length_a   1.000
_cell.length_b   1.000
_cell.length_c   1.000
_cell.angle_alpha   90.00
_cell.angle_beta   90.00
_cell.angle_gamma   90.00
#
_symmetry.space_group_name_H-M   'P 1'
#
loop_
_entity.id
_entity.type
_entity.pdbx_description
1 polymer ?
#
loop_
_entity_poly.entity_id
_entity_poly.type
_entity_poly.pdbx_seq_one_letter_code
_entity_poly.pdbx_strand_id
1 'polypeptide(L)'
;MNDLFSDSFGRQPSRGGDVELEAQNSGDLSLQDFFKKVQDIDKQYEKLNKLLRKLQDAHEESKAVTKAPAMKNIKQRMEKDVDEVGKISRFIKAKIEELDRENLANRQKPGCGKGTGVDRSRTATTLALKKKFKDKMAEFQTLRETIHQEYRDVVERRVFTVTGQRADEETIERLIETGDGEQIFQRAIQEQGRGQIMDTVSEIQERHDAVRDLEKKLLDLQQVFLDMAVLVEAQGEMLNNIESQVSSAVDHVQSGNTALQKAKKLQKNSRKWMCIAIIILLIIVVIIVVGVLKPWTSKQGA
;
A
#
# COMPACT_ATOMS: atom_id res chain seq x y z
N MET A 1 59.44 -44.86 -9.32
CA MET A 1 58.78 -45.55 -8.19
C MET A 1 58.99 -44.66 -6.97
N ASN A 2 57.90 -44.33 -6.28
CA ASN A 2 57.81 -43.36 -5.19
C ASN A 2 58.78 -43.64 -4.04
N ASP A 3 59.40 -42.57 -3.54
CA ASP A 3 59.62 -42.33 -2.12
C ASP A 3 59.69 -40.82 -1.91
N LEU A 4 58.69 -40.25 -1.25
CA LEU A 4 58.68 -38.90 -0.64
C LEU A 4 57.35 -38.73 0.14
N PHE A 5 57.23 -39.45 1.25
CA PHE A 5 56.23 -39.17 2.28
C PHE A 5 56.97 -38.88 3.59
N SER A 6 57.26 -37.62 3.83
CA SER A 6 57.47 -37.09 5.18
C SER A 6 57.32 -35.58 5.15
N ASP A 7 56.28 -35.15 5.85
CA ASP A 7 56.20 -33.90 6.61
C ASP A 7 56.10 -32.56 5.86
N SER A 8 54.88 -31.99 5.86
CA SER A 8 54.66 -30.59 6.24
C SER A 8 53.16 -30.27 6.21
N PHE A 9 52.41 -30.77 7.21
CA PHE A 9 51.09 -30.23 7.52
C PHE A 9 51.25 -28.88 8.23
N GLY A 10 51.39 -27.82 7.42
CA GLY A 10 51.22 -26.45 7.88
C GLY A 10 49.76 -26.22 8.27
N ARG A 11 49.49 -26.12 9.57
CA ARG A 11 48.23 -25.60 10.13
C ARG A 11 48.01 -24.17 9.62
N GLN A 12 47.08 -23.99 8.69
CA GLN A 12 46.56 -22.68 8.34
C GLN A 12 45.42 -22.36 9.35
N PRO A 13 45.49 -21.26 10.11
CA PRO A 13 44.45 -20.94 11.07
C PRO A 13 43.16 -20.56 10.32
N SER A 14 42.08 -21.29 10.62
CA SER A 14 40.71 -20.98 10.20
C SER A 14 40.35 -19.54 10.58
N ARG A 15 40.30 -18.67 9.57
CA ARG A 15 39.86 -17.27 9.69
C ARG A 15 38.71 -16.98 8.70
N GLY A 16 37.85 -17.98 8.48
CA GLY A 16 36.76 -17.94 7.50
C GLY A 16 35.34 -18.02 8.07
N GLY A 17 35.16 -18.41 9.34
CA GLY A 17 33.82 -18.59 9.93
C GLY A 17 33.09 -17.28 10.24
N ASP A 18 33.82 -16.25 10.66
CA ASP A 18 33.20 -15.01 11.16
C ASP A 18 32.66 -14.11 10.03
N VAL A 19 33.33 -14.10 8.88
CA VAL A 19 32.94 -13.28 7.71
C VAL A 19 31.69 -13.83 7.02
N GLU A 20 31.53 -15.16 7.00
CA GLU A 20 30.38 -15.82 6.37
C GLU A 20 29.11 -15.69 7.24
N LEU A 21 29.26 -15.75 8.57
CA LEU A 21 28.20 -15.48 9.54
C LEU A 21 27.78 -14.01 9.56
N GLU A 22 28.72 -13.05 9.45
CA GLU A 22 28.38 -11.62 9.33
C GLU A 22 27.71 -11.27 8.00
N ALA A 23 28.13 -11.89 6.88
CA ALA A 23 27.51 -11.71 5.57
C ALA A 23 26.08 -12.27 5.53
N GLN A 24 25.84 -13.44 6.14
CA GLN A 24 24.48 -14.01 6.27
C GLN A 24 23.58 -13.15 7.16
N ASN A 25 24.09 -12.66 8.30
CA ASN A 25 23.30 -11.87 9.24
C ASN A 25 22.96 -10.47 8.69
N SER A 26 23.87 -9.85 7.92
CA SER A 26 23.64 -8.56 7.25
C SER A 26 22.70 -8.66 6.04
N GLY A 27 22.73 -9.77 5.30
CA GLY A 27 21.77 -10.09 4.24
C GLY A 27 20.34 -10.27 4.77
N ASP A 28 20.16 -10.98 5.88
CA ASP A 28 18.86 -11.21 6.51
C ASP A 28 18.24 -9.91 7.08
N LEU A 29 19.05 -9.08 7.76
CA LEU A 29 18.63 -7.75 8.22
C LEU A 29 18.22 -6.84 7.05
N SER A 30 18.99 -6.83 5.95
CA SER A 30 18.69 -6.02 4.76
C SER A 30 17.40 -6.45 4.06
N LEU A 31 17.00 -7.71 4.19
CA LEU A 31 15.77 -8.25 3.61
C LEU A 31 14.56 -7.97 4.51
N GLN A 32 14.74 -8.01 5.84
CA GLN A 32 13.70 -7.61 6.80
C GLN A 32 13.30 -6.14 6.62
N ASP A 33 14.27 -5.23 6.46
CA ASP A 33 13.98 -3.81 6.24
C ASP A 33 13.23 -3.58 4.93
N PHE A 34 13.55 -4.33 3.88
CA PHE A 34 12.83 -4.30 2.61
C PHE A 34 11.37 -4.72 2.79
N PHE A 35 11.11 -5.85 3.45
CA PHE A 35 9.74 -6.31 3.67
C PHE A 35 8.93 -5.40 4.58
N LYS A 36 9.57 -4.68 5.50
CA LYS A 36 8.91 -3.64 6.29
C LYS A 36 8.42 -2.49 5.40
N LYS A 37 9.20 -2.07 4.40
CA LYS A 37 8.78 -1.05 3.42
C LYS A 37 7.67 -1.56 2.52
N VAL A 38 7.76 -2.81 2.04
CA VAL A 38 6.69 -3.47 1.27
C VAL A 38 5.37 -3.45 2.05
N GLN A 39 5.38 -3.80 3.34
CA GLN A 39 4.18 -3.76 4.18
C GLN A 39 3.61 -2.35 4.37
N ASP A 40 4.47 -1.33 4.42
CA ASP A 40 4.01 0.05 4.50
C ASP A 40 3.30 0.45 3.20
N ILE A 41 3.84 0.07 2.05
CA ILE A 41 3.18 0.24 0.74
C ILE A 41 1.83 -0.49 0.71
N ASP A 42 1.78 -1.77 1.11
CA ASP A 42 0.54 -2.55 1.13
C ASP A 42 -0.54 -1.91 2.02
N LYS A 43 -0.16 -1.37 3.19
CA LYS A 43 -1.12 -0.65 4.05
C LYS A 43 -1.71 0.58 3.38
N GLN A 44 -0.91 1.33 2.63
CA GLN A 44 -1.40 2.49 1.88
C GLN A 44 -2.24 2.06 0.67
N TYR A 45 -1.87 0.96 0.00
CA TYR A 45 -2.65 0.35 -1.05
C TYR A 45 -4.05 -0.05 -0.57
N GLU A 46 -4.17 -0.66 0.60
CA GLU A 46 -5.47 -0.98 1.20
C GLU A 46 -6.32 0.25 1.52
N LYS A 47 -5.69 1.40 1.81
CA LYS A 47 -6.43 2.67 1.93
C LYS A 47 -6.94 3.15 0.58
N LEU A 48 -6.17 3.02 -0.51
CA LEU A 48 -6.64 3.33 -1.86
C LEU A 48 -7.87 2.48 -2.23
N ASN A 49 -7.85 1.18 -1.93
CA ASN A 49 -9.01 0.30 -2.16
C ASN A 49 -10.27 0.82 -1.46
N LYS A 50 -10.13 1.28 -0.22
CA LYS A 50 -11.25 1.84 0.56
C LYS A 50 -11.73 3.17 -0.01
N LEU A 51 -10.81 4.04 -0.43
CA LEU A 51 -11.15 5.33 -1.04
C LEU A 51 -11.85 5.17 -2.38
N LEU A 52 -11.40 4.22 -3.21
CA LEU A 52 -12.07 3.90 -4.47
C LEU A 52 -13.53 3.51 -4.24
N ARG A 53 -13.78 2.58 -3.30
CA ARG A 53 -15.15 2.17 -2.93
C ARG A 53 -15.99 3.34 -2.43
N LYS A 54 -15.44 4.16 -1.54
CA LYS A 54 -16.14 5.37 -1.05
C LYS A 54 -16.51 6.33 -2.16
N LEU A 55 -15.63 6.52 -3.14
CA LEU A 55 -15.90 7.38 -4.29
C LEU A 55 -16.97 6.79 -5.20
N GLN A 56 -16.95 5.47 -5.43
CA GLN A 56 -18.02 4.75 -6.13
C GLN A 56 -19.36 4.90 -5.41
N ASP A 57 -19.40 4.65 -4.10
CA ASP A 57 -20.62 4.77 -3.28
C ASP A 57 -21.14 6.22 -3.29
N ALA A 58 -20.24 7.20 -3.16
CA ALA A 58 -20.61 8.62 -3.19
C ALA A 58 -21.12 9.07 -4.57
N HIS A 59 -20.54 8.55 -5.64
CA HIS A 59 -21.02 8.78 -7.00
C HIS A 59 -22.42 8.19 -7.21
N GLU A 60 -22.65 6.95 -6.78
CA GLU A 60 -23.97 6.33 -6.84
C GLU A 60 -25.02 7.11 -6.03
N GLU A 61 -24.65 7.57 -4.82
CA GLU A 61 -25.51 8.45 -4.02
C GLU A 61 -25.84 9.76 -4.76
N SER A 62 -24.86 10.34 -5.47
CA SER A 62 -25.02 11.61 -6.20
C SER A 62 -26.07 11.55 -7.32
N LYS A 63 -26.27 10.38 -7.92
CA LYS A 63 -27.25 10.15 -9.01
C LYS A 63 -28.69 10.24 -8.49
N ALA A 64 -28.91 9.80 -7.25
CA ALA A 64 -30.23 9.78 -6.62
C ALA A 64 -30.65 11.14 -6.04
N VAL A 65 -29.69 12.01 -5.73
CA VAL A 65 -29.95 13.32 -5.13
C VAL A 65 -30.57 14.29 -6.15
N THR A 66 -31.54 15.08 -5.68
CA THR A 66 -32.25 16.12 -6.45
C THR A 66 -32.19 17.50 -5.79
N LYS A 67 -31.46 17.64 -4.68
CA LYS A 67 -31.38 18.87 -3.89
C LYS A 67 -29.93 19.35 -3.76
N ALA A 68 -29.71 20.63 -4.06
CA ALA A 68 -28.39 21.26 -4.05
C ALA A 68 -27.62 21.09 -2.72
N PRO A 69 -28.23 21.26 -1.52
CA PRO A 69 -27.49 21.07 -0.26
C PRO A 69 -26.97 19.63 -0.06
N ALA A 70 -27.74 18.63 -0.49
CA ALA A 70 -27.31 17.23 -0.41
C ALA A 70 -26.19 16.95 -1.42
N MET A 71 -26.31 17.48 -2.64
CA MET A 71 -25.25 17.34 -3.67
C MET A 71 -23.95 17.99 -3.22
N LYS A 72 -24.03 19.18 -2.60
CA LYS A 72 -22.89 19.88 -2.02
C LYS A 72 -22.15 19.06 -0.94
N ASN A 73 -22.89 18.38 -0.07
CA ASN A 73 -22.29 17.50 0.94
C ASN A 73 -21.57 16.31 0.30
N ILE A 74 -22.16 15.71 -0.74
CA ILE A 74 -21.53 14.62 -1.50
C ILE A 74 -20.26 15.13 -2.20
N LYS A 75 -20.32 16.29 -2.85
CA LYS A 75 -19.18 16.97 -3.47
C LYS A 75 -18.01 17.09 -2.48
N GLN A 76 -18.25 17.69 -1.31
CA GLN A 76 -17.20 17.89 -0.29
C GLN A 76 -16.57 16.57 0.18
N ARG A 77 -17.37 15.50 0.30
CA ARG A 77 -16.86 14.17 0.66
C ARG A 77 -15.98 13.59 -0.45
N MET A 78 -16.44 13.66 -1.70
CA MET A 78 -15.68 13.18 -2.86
C MET A 78 -14.36 13.95 -3.01
N GLU A 79 -14.38 15.29 -2.89
CA GLU A 79 -13.17 16.11 -2.97
C GLU A 79 -12.12 15.70 -1.94
N LYS A 80 -12.55 15.48 -0.69
CA LYS A 80 -11.67 15.04 0.39
C LYS A 80 -11.08 13.67 0.12
N ASP A 81 -11.91 12.73 -0.35
CA ASP A 81 -11.46 11.37 -0.65
C ASP A 81 -10.47 11.37 -1.83
N VAL A 82 -10.71 12.15 -2.90
CA VAL A 82 -9.77 12.28 -4.03
C VAL A 82 -8.45 12.97 -3.62
N ASP A 83 -8.50 13.99 -2.75
CA ASP A 83 -7.27 14.62 -2.24
C ASP A 83 -6.40 13.62 -1.48
N GLU A 84 -7.02 12.73 -0.71
CA GLU A 84 -6.33 11.66 0.00
C GLU A 84 -5.78 10.61 -0.97
N VAL A 85 -6.53 10.24 -2.02
CA VAL A 85 -6.02 9.39 -3.10
C VAL A 85 -4.75 10.00 -3.71
N GLY A 86 -4.76 11.29 -4.05
CA GLY A 86 -3.59 11.98 -4.60
C GLY A 86 -2.36 11.91 -3.70
N LYS A 87 -2.53 12.13 -2.38
CA LYS A 87 -1.44 12.02 -1.40
C LYS A 87 -0.88 10.61 -1.32
N ILE A 88 -1.77 9.61 -1.20
CA ILE A 88 -1.37 8.21 -1.08
C ILE A 88 -0.70 7.71 -2.35
N SER A 89 -1.22 8.05 -3.52
CA SER A 89 -0.65 7.65 -4.81
C SER A 89 0.77 8.17 -5.00
N ARG A 90 1.03 9.45 -4.68
CA ARG A 90 2.39 10.01 -4.71
C ARG A 90 3.31 9.34 -3.70
N PHE A 91 2.81 9.00 -2.51
CA PHE A 91 3.59 8.27 -1.50
C PHE A 91 3.97 6.87 -1.98
N ILE A 92 3.02 6.09 -2.50
CA ILE A 92 3.25 4.73 -3.00
C ILE A 92 4.25 4.78 -4.17
N LYS A 93 4.05 5.70 -5.13
CA LYS A 93 4.99 5.91 -6.24
C LYS A 93 6.42 6.14 -5.73
N ALA A 94 6.61 7.13 -4.85
CA ALA A 94 7.92 7.46 -4.30
C ALA A 94 8.57 6.27 -3.57
N LYS A 95 7.77 5.48 -2.82
CA LYS A 95 8.25 4.29 -2.13
C LYS A 95 8.63 3.16 -3.06
N ILE A 96 7.89 2.95 -4.15
CA ILE A 96 8.24 1.97 -5.18
C ILE A 96 9.55 2.35 -5.88
N GLU A 97 9.73 3.62 -6.25
CA GLU A 97 10.98 4.12 -6.84
C GLU A 97 12.17 4.02 -5.87
N GLU A 98 11.92 4.23 -4.57
CA GLU A 98 12.91 3.98 -3.51
C GLU A 98 13.31 2.50 -3.50
N LEU A 99 12.35 1.56 -3.56
CA LEU A 99 12.65 0.13 -3.61
C LEU A 99 13.48 -0.26 -4.84
N ASP A 100 13.17 0.28 -6.02
CA ASP A 100 13.98 0.05 -7.24
C ASP A 100 15.43 0.48 -7.03
N ARG A 101 15.64 1.70 -6.52
CA ARG A 101 16.97 2.24 -6.26
C ARG A 101 17.73 1.39 -5.25
N GLU A 102 17.06 0.96 -4.20
CA GLU A 102 17.65 0.07 -3.19
C GLU A 102 17.97 -1.30 -3.72
N ASN A 103 17.17 -1.85 -4.63
CA ASN A 103 17.46 -3.13 -5.27
C ASN A 103 18.73 -3.04 -6.13
N LEU A 104 18.91 -1.95 -6.88
CA LEU A 104 20.14 -1.69 -7.62
C LEU A 104 21.36 -1.55 -6.71
N ALA A 105 21.23 -0.83 -5.60
CA ALA A 105 22.31 -0.69 -4.61
C ALA A 105 22.63 -2.01 -3.89
N ASN A 106 21.61 -2.81 -3.59
CA ASN A 106 21.75 -4.10 -2.91
C ASN A 106 22.60 -5.08 -3.73
N ARG A 107 22.55 -5.01 -5.07
CA ARG A 107 23.39 -5.82 -5.98
C ARG A 107 24.89 -5.62 -5.79
N GLN A 108 25.32 -4.51 -5.21
CA GLN A 108 26.74 -4.23 -4.93
C GLN A 108 27.21 -4.87 -3.62
N LYS A 109 26.31 -5.46 -2.82
CA LYS A 109 26.67 -6.10 -1.55
C LYS A 109 27.11 -7.56 -1.76
N PRO A 110 28.03 -8.09 -0.94
CA PRO A 110 28.42 -9.50 -0.95
C PRO A 110 27.20 -10.42 -0.84
N GLY A 111 27.11 -11.46 -1.67
CA GLY A 111 26.01 -12.44 -1.67
C GLY A 111 24.67 -11.94 -2.22
N CYS A 112 24.58 -10.68 -2.66
CA CYS A 112 23.34 -10.05 -3.13
C CYS A 112 23.37 -9.67 -4.63
N GLY A 113 24.37 -10.15 -5.37
CA GLY A 113 24.56 -9.83 -6.79
C GLY A 113 23.35 -10.14 -7.67
N LYS A 114 23.35 -9.60 -8.90
CA LYS A 114 22.28 -9.81 -9.88
C LYS A 114 22.02 -11.31 -10.08
N GLY A 115 20.75 -11.72 -10.01
CA GLY A 115 20.34 -13.11 -10.23
C GLY A 115 20.45 -14.01 -9.00
N THR A 116 20.94 -13.52 -7.86
CA THR A 116 20.88 -14.25 -6.57
C THR A 116 19.43 -14.42 -6.10
N GLY A 117 19.19 -15.33 -5.16
CA GLY A 117 17.85 -15.52 -4.58
C GLY A 117 17.29 -14.25 -3.93
N VAL A 118 18.14 -13.49 -3.24
CA VAL A 118 17.78 -12.19 -2.64
C VAL A 118 17.41 -11.16 -3.71
N ASP A 119 18.24 -11.00 -4.75
CA ASP A 119 17.96 -10.07 -5.85
C ASP A 119 16.66 -10.43 -6.59
N ARG A 120 16.44 -11.71 -6.90
CA ARG A 120 15.21 -12.20 -7.55
C ARG A 120 13.99 -11.92 -6.68
N SER A 121 14.04 -12.25 -5.39
CA SER A 121 12.93 -12.03 -4.47
C SER A 121 12.58 -10.54 -4.38
N ARG A 122 13.56 -9.67 -4.13
CA ARG A 122 13.33 -8.23 -4.03
C ARG A 122 12.81 -7.62 -5.33
N THR A 123 13.38 -8.00 -6.46
CA THR A 123 12.96 -7.51 -7.78
C THR A 123 11.54 -7.96 -8.09
N ALA A 124 11.22 -9.24 -7.86
CA ALA A 124 9.89 -9.78 -8.10
C ALA A 124 8.82 -9.13 -7.22
N THR A 125 9.09 -8.95 -5.92
CA THR A 125 8.18 -8.24 -5.02
C THR A 125 7.96 -6.79 -5.45
N THR A 126 9.03 -6.08 -5.83
CA THR A 126 8.92 -4.67 -6.27
C THR A 126 8.10 -4.55 -7.55
N LEU A 127 8.29 -5.47 -8.50
CA LEU A 127 7.52 -5.53 -9.75
C LEU A 127 6.04 -5.86 -9.49
N ALA A 128 5.74 -6.76 -8.56
CA ALA A 128 4.37 -7.06 -8.16
C ALA A 128 3.65 -5.82 -7.58
N LEU A 129 4.34 -5.04 -6.73
CA LEU A 129 3.81 -3.79 -6.20
C LEU A 129 3.54 -2.77 -7.30
N LYS A 130 4.44 -2.65 -8.28
CA LYS A 130 4.23 -1.78 -9.45
C LYS A 130 3.00 -2.17 -10.26
N LYS A 131 2.85 -3.45 -10.60
CA LYS A 131 1.69 -3.96 -11.35
C LYS A 131 0.39 -3.68 -10.58
N LYS A 132 0.33 -4.07 -9.31
CA LYS A 132 -0.84 -3.77 -8.44
C LYS A 132 -1.17 -2.28 -8.40
N PHE A 133 -0.16 -1.43 -8.22
CA PHE A 133 -0.38 0.02 -8.15
C PHE A 133 -0.84 0.60 -9.50
N LYS A 134 -0.23 0.18 -10.61
CA LYS A 134 -0.67 0.53 -11.98
C LYS A 134 -2.13 0.14 -12.20
N ASP A 135 -2.49 -1.10 -11.89
CA ASP A 135 -3.86 -1.61 -12.06
C ASP A 135 -4.85 -0.80 -11.22
N LYS A 136 -4.48 -0.46 -9.98
CA LYS A 136 -5.32 0.40 -9.13
C LYS A 136 -5.51 1.80 -9.69
N MET A 137 -4.47 2.41 -10.25
CA MET A 137 -4.60 3.72 -10.90
C MET A 137 -5.48 3.64 -12.15
N ALA A 138 -5.46 2.53 -12.89
CA ALA A 138 -6.37 2.30 -14.01
C ALA A 138 -7.84 2.24 -13.54
N GLU A 139 -8.14 1.59 -12.41
CA GLU A 139 -9.49 1.57 -11.83
C GLU A 139 -10.00 2.98 -11.49
N PHE A 140 -9.13 3.88 -11.00
CA PHE A 140 -9.50 5.29 -10.79
C PHE A 140 -9.76 6.05 -12.10
N GLN A 141 -9.04 5.72 -13.18
CA GLN A 141 -9.32 6.29 -14.50
C GLN A 141 -10.67 5.81 -15.05
N THR A 142 -10.98 4.53 -14.91
CA THR A 142 -12.31 3.99 -15.26
C THR A 142 -13.40 4.68 -14.45
N LEU A 143 -13.21 4.88 -13.13
CA LEU A 143 -14.17 5.61 -12.32
C LEU A 143 -14.38 7.05 -12.81
N ARG A 144 -13.30 7.76 -13.17
CA ARG A 144 -13.38 9.11 -13.74
C ARG A 144 -14.26 9.14 -15.00
N GLU A 145 -14.02 8.20 -15.91
CA GLU A 145 -14.78 8.09 -17.16
C GLU A 145 -16.26 7.74 -16.90
N THR A 146 -16.54 6.84 -15.96
CA THR A 146 -17.91 6.52 -15.54
C THR A 146 -18.63 7.74 -14.97
N ILE A 147 -17.96 8.52 -14.11
CA ILE A 147 -18.56 9.73 -13.52
C ILE A 147 -18.92 10.74 -14.61
N HIS A 148 -18.03 10.94 -15.59
CA HIS A 148 -18.26 11.84 -16.72
C HIS A 148 -19.46 11.40 -17.58
N GLN A 149 -19.49 10.12 -17.97
CA GLN A 149 -20.56 9.57 -18.81
C GLN A 149 -21.91 9.62 -18.10
N GLU A 150 -21.95 9.23 -16.83
CA GLU A 150 -23.22 9.22 -16.09
C GLU A 150 -23.69 10.61 -15.68
N TYR A 151 -22.80 11.60 -15.61
CA TYR A 151 -23.19 13.00 -15.41
C TYR A 151 -24.09 13.48 -16.55
N ARG A 152 -23.72 13.19 -17.80
CA ARG A 152 -24.54 13.48 -18.99
C ARG A 152 -25.95 12.94 -18.85
N ASP A 153 -26.06 11.66 -18.55
CA ASP A 153 -27.31 10.93 -18.33
C ASP A 153 -28.21 11.61 -17.29
N VAL A 154 -27.64 12.08 -16.19
CA VAL A 154 -28.39 12.76 -15.13
C VAL A 154 -28.85 14.14 -15.58
N VAL A 155 -27.99 14.92 -16.25
CA VAL A 155 -28.33 16.24 -16.79
C VAL A 155 -29.47 16.14 -17.79
N GLU A 156 -29.40 15.21 -18.75
CA GLU A 156 -30.46 14.96 -19.73
C GLU A 156 -31.81 14.66 -19.06
N ARG A 157 -31.80 13.77 -18.06
CA ARG A 157 -33.02 13.43 -17.29
C ARG A 157 -33.60 14.64 -16.56
N ARG A 158 -32.77 15.49 -15.95
CA ARG A 158 -33.22 16.70 -15.24
C ARG A 158 -33.79 17.73 -16.21
N VAL A 159 -33.13 17.96 -17.34
CA VAL A 159 -33.62 18.86 -18.40
C VAL A 159 -34.98 18.41 -18.90
N PHE A 160 -35.15 17.12 -19.20
CA PHE A 160 -36.44 16.57 -19.64
C PHE A 160 -37.52 16.69 -18.57
N THR A 161 -37.20 16.40 -17.30
CA THR A 161 -38.18 16.45 -16.19
C THR A 161 -38.74 17.87 -15.99
N VAL A 162 -37.89 18.88 -16.17
CA VAL A 162 -38.28 20.29 -15.96
C VAL A 162 -38.94 20.89 -17.19
N THR A 163 -38.39 20.66 -18.38
CA THR A 163 -38.88 21.30 -19.62
C THR A 163 -39.97 20.51 -20.33
N GLY A 164 -40.13 19.22 -20.02
CA GLY A 164 -41.02 18.30 -20.73
C GLY A 164 -40.58 17.95 -22.15
N GLN A 165 -39.42 18.45 -22.60
CA GLN A 165 -38.88 18.25 -23.94
C GLN A 165 -37.48 17.66 -23.87
N ARG A 166 -37.13 16.82 -24.84
CA ARG A 166 -35.73 16.41 -25.01
C ARG A 166 -34.97 17.58 -25.61
N ALA A 167 -33.97 18.06 -24.90
CA ALA A 167 -33.00 19.00 -25.45
C ALA A 167 -32.17 18.31 -26.54
N ASP A 168 -31.68 19.10 -27.48
CA ASP A 168 -30.69 18.65 -28.46
C ASP A 168 -29.32 18.43 -27.80
N GLU A 169 -28.48 17.67 -28.49
CA GLU A 169 -27.15 17.26 -28.01
C GLU A 169 -26.23 18.45 -27.71
N GLU A 170 -26.31 19.54 -28.50
CA GLU A 170 -25.49 20.73 -28.33
C GLU A 170 -25.87 21.50 -27.06
N THR A 171 -27.16 21.57 -26.76
CA THR A 171 -27.67 22.17 -25.52
C THR A 171 -27.21 21.41 -24.28
N ILE A 172 -27.23 20.07 -24.31
CA ILE A 172 -26.73 19.24 -23.21
C ILE A 172 -25.23 19.40 -23.04
N GLU A 173 -24.46 19.38 -24.12
CA GLU A 173 -23.01 19.56 -24.07
C GLU A 173 -22.64 20.91 -23.45
N ARG A 174 -23.30 21.99 -23.90
CA ARG A 174 -23.10 23.33 -23.35
C ARG A 174 -23.38 23.39 -21.85
N LEU A 175 -24.43 22.72 -21.39
CA LEU A 175 -24.78 22.66 -19.96
C LEU A 175 -23.72 21.89 -19.16
N ILE A 176 -23.19 20.80 -19.72
CA ILE A 176 -22.12 20.01 -19.12
C ILE A 176 -20.81 20.81 -19.06
N GLU A 177 -20.49 21.59 -20.09
CA GLU A 177 -19.25 22.39 -20.16
C GLU A 177 -19.28 23.64 -19.27
N THR A 178 -20.42 24.32 -19.21
CA THR A 178 -20.55 25.65 -18.58
C THR A 178 -21.23 25.63 -17.22
N GLY A 179 -22.09 24.64 -16.95
CA GLY A 179 -22.99 24.63 -15.81
C GLY A 179 -24.16 25.63 -15.90
N ASP A 180 -24.19 26.51 -16.90
CA ASP A 180 -25.20 27.57 -17.03
C ASP A 180 -26.55 27.02 -17.52
N GLY A 181 -27.37 26.59 -16.56
CA GLY A 181 -28.73 26.11 -16.82
C GLY A 181 -29.78 27.22 -16.96
N GLU A 182 -29.55 28.45 -16.47
CA GLU A 182 -30.63 29.44 -16.36
C GLU A 182 -31.20 29.82 -17.73
N GLN A 183 -30.34 29.89 -18.76
CA GLN A 183 -30.76 30.15 -20.14
C GLN A 183 -31.63 29.02 -20.71
N ILE A 184 -31.29 27.77 -20.44
CA ILE A 184 -32.00 26.57 -20.93
C ILE A 184 -33.37 26.46 -20.26
N PHE A 185 -33.46 26.85 -18.99
CA PHE A 185 -34.69 26.75 -18.22
C PHE A 185 -35.59 27.99 -18.29
N GLN A 186 -35.24 29.06 -19.04
CA GLN A 186 -36.04 30.30 -19.06
C GLN A 186 -37.51 30.07 -19.41
N ARG A 187 -37.80 29.23 -20.41
CA ARG A 187 -39.18 28.91 -20.79
C ARG A 187 -39.92 28.17 -19.68
N ALA A 188 -39.28 27.19 -19.06
CA ALA A 188 -39.84 26.45 -17.93
C ALA A 188 -40.06 27.36 -16.70
N ILE A 189 -39.18 28.33 -16.46
CA ILE A 189 -39.33 29.35 -15.41
C ILE A 189 -40.58 30.20 -15.63
N GLN A 190 -40.87 30.58 -16.88
CA GLN A 190 -42.07 31.36 -17.22
C GLN A 190 -43.36 30.54 -17.07
N GLU A 191 -43.33 29.26 -17.44
CA GLU A 191 -44.52 28.39 -17.45
C GLU A 191 -44.84 27.77 -16.08
N GLN A 192 -43.82 27.37 -15.29
CA GLN A 192 -43.99 26.60 -14.04
C GLN A 192 -43.66 27.41 -12.77
N GLY A 193 -43.10 28.62 -12.93
CA GLY A 193 -42.72 29.51 -11.82
C GLY A 193 -41.29 29.29 -11.32
N ARG A 194 -40.62 30.39 -10.96
CA ARG A 194 -39.16 30.44 -10.69
C ARG A 194 -38.69 29.54 -9.55
N GLY A 195 -39.50 29.34 -8.49
CA GLY A 195 -39.05 28.66 -7.27
C GLY A 195 -38.53 27.23 -7.47
N GLN A 196 -39.34 26.35 -8.07
CA GLN A 196 -38.97 24.94 -8.25
C GLN A 196 -37.87 24.74 -9.30
N ILE A 197 -37.83 25.63 -10.31
CA ILE A 197 -36.85 25.52 -11.40
C ILE A 197 -35.46 25.96 -10.93
N MET A 198 -35.37 26.99 -10.08
CA MET A 198 -34.09 27.41 -9.52
C MET A 198 -33.48 26.36 -8.58
N ASP A 199 -34.29 25.56 -7.89
CA ASP A 199 -33.80 24.39 -7.12
C ASP A 199 -33.06 23.40 -8.03
N THR A 200 -33.62 23.10 -9.21
CA THR A 200 -32.99 22.18 -10.18
C THR A 200 -31.76 22.81 -10.84
N VAL A 201 -31.82 24.09 -11.22
CA VAL A 201 -30.65 24.82 -11.75
C VAL A 201 -29.50 24.78 -10.74
N SER A 202 -29.79 25.07 -9.46
CA SER A 202 -28.82 25.03 -8.38
C SER A 202 -28.23 23.63 -8.16
N GLU A 203 -29.06 22.59 -8.26
CA GLU A 203 -28.60 21.19 -8.17
C GLU A 203 -27.72 20.79 -9.35
N ILE A 204 -28.06 21.19 -10.58
CA ILE A 204 -27.24 20.94 -11.77
C ILE A 204 -25.89 21.65 -11.66
N GLN A 205 -25.87 22.89 -11.17
CA GLN A 205 -24.63 23.64 -10.96
C GLN A 205 -23.73 22.97 -9.92
N GLU A 206 -24.27 22.59 -8.75
CA GLU A 206 -23.48 21.89 -7.72
C GLU A 206 -22.93 20.55 -8.24
N ARG A 207 -23.70 19.85 -9.08
CA ARG A 207 -23.22 18.63 -9.74
C ARG A 207 -22.14 18.92 -10.78
N HIS A 208 -22.31 19.95 -11.61
CA HIS A 208 -21.29 20.39 -12.58
C HIS A 208 -19.96 20.63 -11.87
N ASP A 209 -19.98 21.44 -10.80
CA ASP A 209 -18.76 21.76 -10.07
C ASP A 209 -18.15 20.50 -9.44
N ALA A 210 -18.97 19.59 -8.90
CA ALA A 210 -18.49 18.35 -8.31
C ALA A 210 -17.78 17.44 -9.33
N VAL A 211 -18.38 17.26 -10.51
CA VAL A 211 -17.82 16.43 -11.59
C VAL A 211 -16.54 17.05 -12.11
N ARG A 212 -16.54 18.36 -12.37
CA ARG A 212 -15.38 19.11 -12.87
C ARG A 212 -14.20 19.08 -11.92
N ASP A 213 -14.44 19.33 -10.63
CA ASP A 213 -13.39 19.31 -9.60
C ASP A 213 -12.81 17.90 -9.42
N LEU A 214 -13.67 16.88 -9.44
CA LEU A 214 -13.26 15.49 -9.34
C LEU A 214 -12.45 15.04 -10.56
N GLU A 215 -12.91 15.35 -11.76
CA GLU A 215 -12.20 15.04 -13.00
C GLU A 215 -10.81 15.65 -13.03
N LYS A 216 -10.70 16.93 -12.67
CA LYS A 216 -9.42 17.62 -12.61
C LYS A 216 -8.46 16.93 -11.65
N LYS A 217 -8.93 16.56 -10.45
CA LYS A 217 -8.08 15.90 -9.44
C LYS A 217 -7.75 14.45 -9.81
N LEU A 218 -8.64 13.72 -10.48
CA LEU A 218 -8.35 12.38 -11.00
C LEU A 218 -7.46 12.41 -12.25
N LEU A 219 -7.48 13.50 -13.02
CA LEU A 219 -6.55 13.72 -14.13
C LEU A 219 -5.11 13.85 -13.62
N ASP A 220 -4.90 14.47 -12.46
CA ASP A 220 -3.57 14.51 -11.82
C ASP A 220 -3.02 13.10 -11.51
N LEU A 221 -3.90 12.11 -11.29
CA LEU A 221 -3.50 10.70 -11.13
C LEU A 221 -3.11 10.04 -12.45
N GLN A 222 -3.55 10.57 -13.59
CA GLN A 222 -3.20 10.05 -14.92
C GLN A 222 -1.69 10.12 -15.14
N GLN A 223 -1.04 11.20 -14.71
CA GLN A 223 0.42 11.29 -14.79
C GLN A 223 1.09 10.18 -13.98
N VAL A 224 0.60 9.93 -12.75
CA VAL A 224 1.10 8.84 -11.91
C VAL A 224 0.90 7.48 -12.58
N PHE A 225 -0.26 7.25 -13.20
CA PHE A 225 -0.54 6.03 -13.96
C PHE A 225 0.43 5.84 -15.13
N LEU A 226 0.64 6.86 -15.95
CA LEU A 226 1.55 6.81 -17.10
C LEU A 226 2.98 6.52 -16.67
N ASP A 227 3.45 7.19 -15.62
CA ASP A 227 4.78 6.95 -15.06
C ASP A 227 4.93 5.48 -14.63
N MET A 228 3.91 4.90 -13.98
CA MET A 228 3.93 3.50 -13.57
C MET A 228 3.81 2.53 -14.75
N ALA A 229 3.04 2.89 -15.79
CA ALA A 229 2.97 2.09 -17.00
C ALA A 229 4.35 1.94 -17.65
N VAL A 230 5.10 3.05 -17.76
CA VAL A 230 6.49 3.05 -18.25
C VAL A 230 7.40 2.20 -17.36
N LEU A 231 7.33 2.36 -16.04
CA LEU A 231 8.15 1.57 -15.11
C LEU A 231 7.86 0.05 -15.18
N VAL A 232 6.61 -0.33 -15.45
CA VAL A 232 6.20 -1.73 -15.60
C VAL A 232 6.63 -2.29 -16.97
N GLU A 233 6.44 -1.52 -18.03
CA GLU A 233 6.79 -1.91 -19.41
C GLU A 233 8.30 -2.12 -19.58
N ALA A 234 9.12 -1.23 -19.01
CA ALA A 234 10.57 -1.39 -18.98
C ALA A 234 11.04 -2.68 -18.27
N GLN A 235 10.16 -3.35 -17.52
CA GLN A 235 10.44 -4.59 -16.78
C GLN A 235 9.67 -5.81 -17.36
N GLY A 236 9.03 -5.66 -18.52
CA GLY A 236 8.08 -6.60 -19.13
C GLY A 236 8.60 -8.02 -19.37
N GLU A 237 9.88 -8.22 -19.74
CA GLU A 237 10.44 -9.58 -19.90
C GLU A 237 10.53 -10.36 -18.58
N MET A 238 10.66 -9.67 -17.44
CA MET A 238 10.74 -10.32 -16.14
C MET A 238 9.36 -10.71 -15.60
N LEU A 239 8.30 -10.00 -15.99
CA LEU A 239 6.91 -10.21 -15.55
C LEU A 239 6.38 -11.61 -15.87
N ASN A 240 6.69 -12.12 -17.07
CA ASN A 240 6.22 -13.43 -17.53
C ASN A 240 6.80 -14.60 -16.73
N ASN A 241 8.03 -14.45 -16.20
CA ASN A 241 8.66 -15.46 -15.34
C ASN A 241 8.26 -15.33 -13.86
N ILE A 242 7.60 -14.23 -13.51
CA ILE A 242 7.29 -13.82 -12.14
C ILE A 242 5.87 -14.22 -11.72
N GLU A 243 4.91 -14.35 -12.63
CA GLU A 243 3.53 -14.75 -12.30
C GLU A 243 3.45 -16.08 -11.52
N SER A 244 4.39 -17.00 -11.76
CA SER A 244 4.52 -18.25 -10.98
C SER A 244 5.21 -18.10 -9.62
N GLN A 245 6.07 -17.08 -9.42
CA GLN A 245 6.87 -16.92 -8.19
C GLN A 245 6.32 -15.85 -7.23
N VAL A 246 5.54 -14.89 -7.72
CA VAL A 246 5.01 -13.76 -6.93
C VAL A 246 3.89 -14.14 -5.97
N SER A 247 3.03 -15.09 -6.34
CA SER A 247 2.01 -15.59 -5.41
C SER A 247 2.65 -16.19 -4.15
N SER A 248 3.70 -16.99 -4.32
CA SER A 248 4.40 -17.63 -3.20
C SER A 248 5.27 -16.65 -2.41
N ALA A 249 5.94 -15.70 -3.06
CA ALA A 249 6.81 -14.74 -2.37
C ALA A 249 6.04 -13.80 -1.44
N VAL A 250 4.87 -13.29 -1.87
CA VAL A 250 4.04 -12.39 -1.03
C VAL A 250 3.47 -13.16 0.17
N ASP A 251 2.97 -14.37 -0.03
CA ASP A 251 2.46 -15.23 1.05
C ASP A 251 3.57 -15.62 2.05
N HIS A 252 4.79 -15.88 1.56
CA HIS A 252 5.95 -16.16 2.40
C HIS A 252 6.46 -14.94 3.18
N VAL A 253 6.28 -13.72 2.68
CA VAL A 253 6.65 -12.49 3.41
C VAL A 253 5.69 -12.20 4.55
N GLN A 254 4.39 -12.39 4.30
CA GLN A 254 3.36 -12.18 5.31
C GLN A 254 3.42 -13.24 6.42
N SER A 255 3.66 -14.51 6.04
CA SER A 255 3.91 -15.62 6.98
C SER A 255 5.29 -15.51 7.65
N GLY A 256 6.32 -15.09 6.92
CA GLY A 256 7.69 -14.95 7.40
C GLY A 256 7.81 -13.85 8.45
N ASN A 257 7.20 -12.68 8.24
CA ASN A 257 7.22 -11.59 9.21
C ASN A 257 6.39 -11.91 10.47
N THR A 258 5.27 -12.61 10.34
CA THR A 258 4.50 -13.08 11.51
C THR A 258 5.28 -14.13 12.30
N ALA A 259 6.00 -15.03 11.63
CA ALA A 259 6.93 -15.95 12.27
C ALA A 259 8.10 -15.23 12.94
N LEU A 260 8.67 -14.20 12.30
CA LEU A 260 9.78 -13.41 12.85
C LEU A 260 9.37 -12.59 14.08
N GLN A 261 8.18 -11.99 14.04
CA GLN A 261 7.60 -11.28 15.19
C GLN A 261 7.30 -12.24 16.34
N LYS A 262 6.75 -13.43 16.05
CA LYS A 262 6.60 -14.50 17.05
C LYS A 262 7.95 -14.91 17.60
N ALA A 263 8.97 -15.12 16.78
CA ALA A 263 10.31 -15.50 17.19
C ALA A 263 10.97 -14.43 18.09
N LYS A 264 10.89 -13.14 17.74
CA LYS A 264 11.36 -12.04 18.61
C LYS A 264 10.65 -12.01 19.95
N LYS A 265 9.33 -12.23 19.96
CA LYS A 265 8.51 -12.29 21.19
C LYS A 265 8.91 -13.48 22.05
N LEU A 266 9.11 -14.65 21.45
CA LEU A 266 9.58 -15.87 22.12
C LEU A 266 11.01 -15.69 22.66
N GLN A 267 11.94 -15.13 21.89
CA GLN A 267 13.32 -14.87 22.33
C GLN A 267 13.35 -13.91 23.53
N LYS A 268 12.56 -12.83 23.50
CA LYS A 268 12.46 -11.88 24.62
C LYS A 268 11.87 -12.54 25.87
N ASN A 269 10.93 -13.47 25.70
CA ASN A 269 10.35 -14.21 26.82
C ASN A 269 11.33 -15.27 27.36
N SER A 270 12.00 -16.03 26.50
CA SER A 270 12.97 -17.07 26.88
C SER A 270 14.11 -16.51 27.74
N ARG A 271 14.62 -15.30 27.44
CA ARG A 271 15.63 -14.63 28.29
C ARG A 271 15.14 -14.37 29.72
N LYS A 272 13.86 -14.03 29.91
CA LYS A 272 13.28 -13.84 31.24
C LYS A 272 13.19 -15.14 32.01
N TRP A 273 12.75 -16.21 31.35
CA TRP A 273 12.65 -17.54 31.95
C TRP A 273 14.03 -18.15 32.27
N MET A 274 15.03 -17.90 31.43
CA MET A 274 16.41 -18.32 31.68
C MET A 274 17.00 -17.63 32.93
N CYS A 275 16.78 -16.32 33.10
CA CYS A 275 17.18 -15.63 34.33
C CYS A 275 16.50 -16.20 35.58
N ILE A 276 15.20 -16.50 35.51
CA ILE A 276 14.46 -17.11 36.62
C ILE A 276 15.04 -18.50 36.96
N ALA A 277 15.33 -19.33 35.95
CA ALA A 277 15.92 -20.65 36.14
C ALA A 277 17.31 -20.58 36.81
N ILE A 278 18.16 -19.62 36.41
CA ILE A 278 19.48 -19.41 37.02
C ILE A 278 19.35 -18.97 38.49
N ILE A 279 18.40 -18.08 38.81
CA ILE A 279 18.16 -17.65 40.19
C ILE A 279 17.71 -18.83 41.06
N ILE A 280 16.80 -19.68 40.57
CA ILE A 280 16.35 -20.87 41.28
C ILE A 280 17.52 -21.84 41.54
N LEU A 281 18.38 -22.06 40.53
CA LEU A 281 19.55 -22.91 40.66
C LEU A 281 20.51 -22.38 41.74
N LEU A 282 20.77 -21.07 41.78
CA LEU A 282 21.61 -20.46 42.80
C LEU A 282 21.04 -20.63 44.21
N ILE A 283 19.71 -20.50 44.37
CA ILE A 283 19.05 -20.71 45.67
C ILE A 283 19.23 -22.16 46.14
N ILE A 284 19.07 -23.15 45.23
CA ILE A 284 19.27 -24.57 45.55
C ILE A 284 20.72 -24.82 46.01
N VAL A 285 21.70 -24.25 45.30
CA VAL A 285 23.11 -24.36 45.67
C VAL A 285 23.37 -23.78 47.06
N VAL A 286 22.81 -22.61 47.38
CA VAL A 286 22.95 -21.98 48.71
C VAL A 286 22.34 -22.86 49.81
N ILE A 287 21.16 -23.45 49.59
CA ILE A 287 20.51 -24.33 50.56
C ILE A 287 21.37 -25.56 50.85
N ILE A 288 21.92 -26.19 49.80
CA ILE A 288 22.81 -27.35 49.94
C ILE A 288 24.07 -26.97 50.71
N VAL A 289 24.71 -25.85 50.37
CA VAL A 289 25.93 -25.39 51.04
C VAL A 289 25.66 -25.07 52.52
N VAL A 290 24.58 -24.37 52.86
CA VAL A 290 24.22 -24.08 54.26
C VAL A 290 23.86 -25.36 55.02
N GLY A 291 23.13 -26.29 54.39
CA GLY A 291 22.75 -27.57 54.99
C GLY A 291 23.95 -28.49 55.26
N VAL A 292 24.99 -28.44 54.44
CA VAL A 292 26.24 -29.22 54.60
C VAL A 292 27.25 -28.52 55.53
N LEU A 293 27.24 -27.18 55.63
CA LEU A 293 28.14 -26.43 56.51
C LEU A 293 27.60 -26.23 57.95
N LYS A 294 26.27 -26.24 58.16
CA LYS A 294 25.68 -26.13 59.50
C LYS A 294 25.69 -27.36 60.43
N PRO A 295 25.95 -28.62 60.02
CA PRO A 295 25.89 -29.74 60.96
C PRO A 295 27.15 -29.86 61.84
N TRP A 296 28.11 -28.92 61.76
CA TRP A 296 29.39 -29.02 62.47
C TRP A 296 29.70 -27.85 63.42
N THR A 297 28.69 -27.15 63.92
CA THR A 297 28.87 -26.19 65.03
C THR A 297 27.78 -26.33 66.09
N SER A 298 27.70 -27.47 66.78
CA SER A 298 27.17 -27.52 68.14
C SER A 298 28.17 -28.25 69.04
N LYS A 299 28.88 -27.46 69.84
CA LYS A 299 29.95 -27.83 70.75
C LYS A 299 29.47 -28.77 71.86
N GLN A 300 30.39 -29.67 72.25
CA GLN A 300 30.50 -30.27 73.57
C GLN A 300 30.51 -29.21 74.69
N GLY A 301 29.94 -29.55 75.85
CA GLY A 301 30.32 -28.94 77.13
C GLY A 301 29.17 -28.63 78.08
N ALA A 302 28.71 -29.65 78.81
CA ALA A 302 28.64 -29.73 80.28
C ALA A 302 27.76 -30.93 80.67
#